data_AF-A0A0C2C7F5-F1
#
_entry.id   AF-A0A0C2C7F5-F1
#
_cell.length_a   1.000
_cell.length_b   1.000
_cell.length_c   1.000
_cell.angle_alpha   90.00
_cell.angle_beta   90.00
_cell.angle_gamma   90.00
#
_symmetry.space_group_name_H-M   'P 1'
#
loop_
_entity.id
_entity.type
_entity.pdbx_description
1 polymer ?
#
loop_
_entity_poly.entity_id
_entity_poly.type
_entity_poly.pdbx_seq_one_letter_code
_entity_poly.pdbx_strand_id
1 'polypeptide(L)'
;MSKSVGNVIDPYAAMKTYTTEGLRYFLLKQGLPHGDSNFSREKAINVINSDLVNSIGNLLSRATVKKLNPSQEYRNFTKDALDGDLAQVANSLLEELEQVREKTLELYDDMLFYKAIEGILAVVKSGNGFFQFAQPWKLNQGEKVCFVLVL
;
A
#
# COMPACT_ATOMS: atom_id res chain seq x y z
N MET A 1 -13.10 25.17 8.55
CA MET A 1 -14.48 24.94 8.07
C MET A 1 -15.45 25.54 9.07
N SER A 2 -16.47 26.30 8.65
CA SER A 2 -17.42 26.98 9.53
C SER A 2 -18.85 26.82 9.02
N LYS A 3 -19.77 26.53 9.95
CA LYS A 3 -21.22 26.49 9.67
C LYS A 3 -21.74 27.85 9.22
N SER A 4 -21.22 28.96 9.77
CA SER A 4 -21.66 30.31 9.42
C SER A 4 -21.26 30.73 8.01
N VAL A 5 -20.13 30.23 7.51
CA VAL A 5 -19.63 30.47 6.14
C VAL A 5 -20.25 29.48 5.14
N GLY A 6 -20.90 28.42 5.64
CA GLY A 6 -21.52 27.39 4.79
C GLY A 6 -20.53 26.43 4.12
N ASN A 7 -19.26 26.41 4.54
CA ASN A 7 -18.20 25.58 3.94
C ASN A 7 -17.87 24.32 4.74
N VAL A 8 -18.86 23.76 5.43
CA VAL A 8 -18.72 22.50 6.19
C VAL A 8 -18.84 21.31 5.24
N ILE A 9 -17.97 20.32 5.44
CA ILE A 9 -18.09 19.03 4.76
C ILE A 9 -18.91 18.09 5.65
N ASP A 10 -20.03 17.60 5.12
CA ASP A 10 -20.79 16.52 5.76
C ASP A 10 -20.02 15.19 5.57
N PRO A 11 -19.57 14.54 6.67
CA PRO A 11 -18.84 13.28 6.58
C PRO A 11 -19.69 12.15 5.99
N TYR A 12 -21.02 12.13 6.21
CA TYR A 12 -21.88 11.08 5.66
C TYR A 12 -22.01 11.20 4.14
N ALA A 13 -22.18 12.41 3.62
CA ALA A 13 -22.12 12.66 2.19
C ALA A 13 -20.73 12.34 1.61
N ALA A 14 -19.65 12.72 2.30
CA ALA A 14 -18.28 12.45 1.86
C ALA A 14 -17.98 10.95 1.76
N MET A 15 -18.42 10.14 2.73
CA MET A 15 -18.24 8.68 2.71
C MET A 15 -18.95 8.01 1.52
N LYS A 16 -20.04 8.56 1.00
CA LYS A 16 -20.68 8.04 -0.22
C LYS A 16 -19.80 8.22 -1.47
N THR A 17 -18.93 9.22 -1.48
CA THR A 17 -18.02 9.51 -2.60
C THR A 17 -16.68 8.79 -2.43
N TYR A 18 -16.12 8.80 -1.23
CA TYR A 18 -14.75 8.32 -0.96
C TYR A 18 -14.69 6.92 -0.38
N THR A 19 -15.83 6.31 -0.07
CA THR A 19 -15.97 5.20 0.88
C THR A 19 -15.57 5.60 2.31
N THR A 20 -15.99 4.80 3.29
CA THR A 20 -15.60 5.00 4.69
C THR A 20 -14.08 4.87 4.87
N GLU A 21 -13.47 3.84 4.28
CA GLU A 21 -12.04 3.59 4.42
C GLU A 21 -11.19 4.60 3.66
N GLY A 22 -11.59 4.98 2.44
CA GLY A 22 -10.88 6.01 1.68
C GLY A 22 -10.89 7.37 2.39
N LEU A 23 -12.01 7.75 3.01
CA LEU A 23 -12.07 8.98 3.81
C LEU A 23 -11.18 8.89 5.07
N ARG A 24 -11.22 7.77 5.81
CA ARG A 24 -10.34 7.54 6.98
C ARG A 24 -8.87 7.63 6.59
N TYR A 25 -8.51 6.95 5.51
CA TYR A 25 -7.16 6.97 4.95
C TYR A 25 -6.71 8.39 4.64
N PHE A 26 -7.51 9.15 3.87
CA PHE A 26 -7.17 10.51 3.49
C PHE A 26 -6.95 11.41 4.71
N LEU A 27 -7.84 11.32 5.71
CA LEU A 27 -7.75 12.14 6.92
C LEU A 27 -6.49 11.82 7.74
N LEU A 28 -6.12 10.54 7.89
CA LEU A 28 -4.91 10.14 8.61
C LEU A 28 -3.62 10.47 7.83
N LYS A 29 -3.68 10.40 6.50
CA LYS A 29 -2.55 10.69 5.62
C LYS A 29 -2.25 12.19 5.51
N GLN A 30 -3.28 13.03 5.50
CA GLN A 30 -3.14 14.47 5.33
C GLN A 30 -3.21 15.25 6.65
N GLY A 31 -3.76 14.66 7.71
CA GLY A 31 -3.82 15.26 9.03
C GLY A 31 -2.43 15.32 9.66
N LEU A 32 -2.03 16.51 10.09
CA LEU A 32 -0.78 16.75 10.81
C LEU A 32 -1.09 17.02 12.29
N PRO A 33 -0.43 16.35 13.24
CA PRO A 33 -0.65 16.61 14.67
C PRO A 33 -0.27 18.03 15.10
N HIS A 34 0.66 18.66 14.39
CA HIS A 34 1.27 19.94 14.79
C HIS A 34 0.75 21.14 13.99
N GLY A 35 -0.27 20.97 13.16
CA GLY A 35 -0.77 22.07 12.34
C GLY A 35 -2.07 21.77 11.60
N ASP A 36 -2.74 22.84 11.20
CA ASP A 36 -3.99 22.73 10.47
C ASP A 36 -3.76 22.29 9.03
N SER A 37 -4.70 21.49 8.51
CA SER A 37 -4.70 21.03 7.13
C SER A 37 -6.01 21.36 6.44
N ASN A 38 -5.92 21.88 5.22
CA ASN A 38 -7.10 22.19 4.42
C ASN A 38 -7.67 20.93 3.77
N PHE A 39 -8.98 20.75 3.87
CA PHE A 39 -9.69 19.71 3.15
C PHE A 39 -9.98 20.17 1.71
N SER A 40 -9.57 19.37 0.73
CA SER A 40 -9.93 19.54 -0.69
C SER A 40 -10.50 18.24 -1.22
N ARG A 41 -11.67 18.32 -1.85
CA ARG A 41 -12.34 17.17 -2.47
C ARG A 41 -11.48 16.55 -3.57
N GLU A 42 -10.85 17.39 -4.39
CA GLU A 42 -9.95 16.95 -5.46
C GLU A 42 -8.71 16.27 -4.88
N LYS A 43 -8.10 16.87 -3.84
CA LYS A 43 -6.94 16.27 -3.18
C LYS A 43 -7.28 14.92 -2.56
N ALA A 44 -8.48 14.78 -1.96
CA ALA A 44 -8.95 13.51 -1.43
C ALA A 44 -9.03 12.42 -2.49
N ILE A 45 -9.66 12.72 -3.64
CA ILE A 45 -9.75 11.79 -4.77
C ILE A 45 -8.37 11.40 -5.26
N ASN A 46 -7.49 12.38 -5.47
CA ASN A 46 -6.15 12.14 -6.02
C ASN A 46 -5.30 11.26 -5.09
N VAL A 47 -5.30 11.54 -3.79
CA VAL A 47 -4.55 10.75 -2.79
C VAL A 47 -5.11 9.33 -2.67
N ILE A 48 -6.43 9.17 -2.64
CA ILE A 48 -7.07 7.85 -2.59
C ILE A 48 -6.71 7.05 -3.85
N ASN A 49 -6.81 7.65 -5.03
CA ASN A 49 -6.50 6.97 -6.27
C ASN A 49 -5.01 6.65 -6.41
N SER A 50 -4.11 7.56 -6.05
CA SER A 50 -2.66 7.31 -6.16
C SER A 50 -2.21 6.20 -5.21
N ASP A 51 -2.66 6.25 -3.96
CA ASP A 51 -2.10 5.43 -2.91
C ASP A 51 -2.86 4.10 -2.80
N LEU A 52 -4.19 4.17 -2.70
CA LEU A 52 -5.01 2.98 -2.47
C LEU A 52 -5.26 2.21 -3.77
N VAL A 53 -5.58 2.90 -4.87
CA VAL A 53 -5.92 2.23 -6.14
C VAL A 53 -4.65 1.86 -6.92
N ASN A 54 -3.82 2.87 -7.24
CA ASN A 54 -2.70 2.68 -8.17
C ASN A 54 -1.48 2.02 -7.52
N SER A 55 -1.35 2.04 -6.19
CA SER A 55 -0.21 1.42 -5.49
C SER A 55 -0.63 0.11 -4.82
N ILE A 56 -1.45 0.17 -3.77
CA ILE A 56 -1.87 -1.02 -3.01
C ILE A 56 -2.77 -1.93 -3.85
N GLY A 57 -3.82 -1.37 -4.43
CA GLY A 57 -4.79 -2.10 -5.24
C GLY A 57 -4.16 -2.73 -6.48
N ASN A 58 -3.25 -2.01 -7.15
CA ASN A 58 -2.50 -2.55 -8.28
C ASN A 58 -1.62 -3.74 -7.88
N LEU A 59 -0.85 -3.64 -6.78
CA LEU A 59 -0.03 -4.75 -6.31
C LEU A 59 -0.89 -5.97 -5.97
N LEU A 60 -1.95 -5.75 -5.17
CA LEU A 60 -2.89 -6.81 -4.79
C LEU A 60 -3.50 -7.47 -6.02
N SER A 61 -4.01 -6.68 -6.97
CA SER A 61 -4.63 -7.21 -8.19
C SER A 61 -3.64 -8.02 -9.03
N ARG A 62 -2.38 -7.60 -9.11
CA ARG A 62 -1.33 -8.31 -9.87
C ARG A 62 -0.91 -9.60 -9.17
N ALA A 63 -0.76 -9.58 -7.85
CA ALA A 63 -0.38 -10.74 -7.05
C ALA A 63 -1.48 -11.82 -7.00
N THR A 64 -2.75 -11.41 -7.08
CA THR A 64 -3.90 -12.32 -6.89
C THR A 64 -4.62 -12.72 -8.17
N VAL A 65 -4.19 -12.25 -9.35
CA VAL A 65 -4.89 -12.58 -10.59
C VAL A 65 -4.84 -14.09 -10.89
N LYS A 66 -6.00 -14.70 -11.14
CA LYS A 66 -6.11 -16.14 -11.43
C LYS A 66 -5.29 -16.61 -12.63
N LYS A 67 -4.94 -15.72 -13.56
CA LYS A 67 -4.07 -16.05 -14.69
C LYS A 67 -2.65 -16.44 -14.25
N LEU A 68 -2.14 -15.81 -13.19
CA LEU A 68 -0.81 -16.09 -12.65
C LEU A 68 -0.87 -17.14 -11.54
N ASN A 69 -1.93 -17.15 -10.74
CA ASN A 69 -2.15 -18.16 -9.69
C ASN A 69 -3.57 -18.74 -9.78
N PRO A 70 -3.82 -19.76 -10.63
CA PRO A 70 -5.16 -20.33 -10.81
C PRO A 70 -5.72 -20.96 -9.53
N SER A 71 -4.89 -21.60 -8.71
CA SER A 71 -5.30 -22.26 -7.47
C SER A 71 -5.49 -21.29 -6.30
N GLN A 72 -5.00 -20.04 -6.41
CA GLN A 72 -4.99 -19.06 -5.32
C GLN A 72 -4.28 -19.58 -4.06
N GLU A 73 -3.28 -20.45 -4.26
CA GLU A 73 -2.45 -20.97 -3.19
C GLU A 73 -1.19 -20.11 -3.06
N TYR A 74 -0.89 -19.69 -1.84
CA TYR A 74 0.27 -18.88 -1.50
C TYR A 74 1.10 -19.68 -0.50
N ARG A 75 2.29 -20.11 -0.93
CA ARG A 75 3.21 -20.87 -0.08
C ARG A 75 4.07 -19.93 0.74
N ASN A 76 4.61 -20.40 1.86
CA ASN A 76 5.59 -19.60 2.61
C ASN A 76 6.83 -19.34 1.74
N PHE A 77 7.30 -18.10 1.77
CA PHE A 77 8.55 -17.73 1.11
C PHE A 77 9.73 -18.36 1.85
N THR A 78 10.70 -18.89 1.10
CA THR A 78 11.99 -19.35 1.62
C THR A 78 13.12 -18.60 0.92
N LYS A 79 14.17 -18.22 1.64
CA LYS A 79 15.27 -17.41 1.07
C LYS A 79 15.97 -18.09 -0.12
N ASP A 80 15.95 -19.41 -0.15
CA ASP A 80 16.56 -20.22 -1.20
C ASP A 80 15.65 -20.39 -2.44
N ALA A 81 14.43 -19.84 -2.41
CA ALA A 81 13.44 -19.96 -3.48
C ALA A 81 13.79 -19.16 -4.74
N LEU A 82 14.63 -18.14 -4.60
CA LEU A 82 15.04 -17.22 -5.66
C LEU A 82 16.55 -17.15 -5.75
N ASP A 83 17.06 -16.81 -6.93
CA ASP A 83 18.48 -16.80 -7.27
C ASP A 83 18.92 -15.49 -7.94
N GLY A 84 20.23 -15.20 -7.88
CA GLY A 84 20.86 -14.05 -8.52
C GLY A 84 20.27 -12.70 -8.07
N ASP A 85 20.16 -11.78 -9.02
CA ASP A 85 19.63 -10.43 -8.77
C ASP A 85 18.22 -10.45 -8.18
N LEU A 86 17.41 -11.45 -8.54
CA LEU A 86 16.04 -11.58 -8.03
C LEU A 86 16.01 -11.90 -6.54
N ALA A 87 16.94 -12.74 -6.07
CA ALA A 87 17.12 -13.01 -4.64
C ALA A 87 17.56 -11.75 -3.88
N GLN A 88 18.46 -10.96 -4.47
CA GLN A 88 18.93 -9.73 -3.85
C GLN A 88 17.78 -8.72 -3.64
N VAL A 89 16.99 -8.47 -4.70
CA VAL A 89 15.84 -7.55 -4.63
C VAL A 89 14.78 -8.08 -3.64
N ALA A 90 14.53 -9.40 -3.64
CA ALA A 90 13.62 -10.03 -2.68
C ALA A 90 14.09 -9.87 -1.22
N ASN A 91 15.38 -10.09 -0.95
CA ASN A 91 15.94 -9.94 0.39
C ASN A 91 15.84 -8.50 0.89
N SER A 92 16.12 -7.51 0.04
CA SER A 92 15.92 -6.10 0.42
C SER A 92 14.46 -5.79 0.74
N LEU A 93 13.50 -6.32 -0.03
CA LEU A 93 12.07 -6.15 0.27
C LEU A 93 11.67 -6.82 1.60
N LEU A 94 12.21 -8.01 1.89
CA LEU A 94 11.98 -8.70 3.15
C LEU A 94 12.52 -7.92 4.35
N GLU A 95 13.72 -7.36 4.25
CA GLU A 95 14.27 -6.50 5.29
C GLU A 95 13.39 -5.27 5.54
N GLU A 96 12.84 -4.65 4.48
CA GLU A 96 11.87 -3.56 4.61
C GLU A 96 10.59 -4.02 5.31
N LEU A 97 10.05 -5.19 4.97
CA LEU A 97 8.87 -5.80 5.59
C LEU A 97 9.08 -6.15 7.08
N GLU A 98 10.26 -6.65 7.44
CA GLU A 98 10.61 -6.95 8.83
C GLU A 98 10.66 -5.67 9.67
N GLN A 99 11.25 -4.60 9.12
CA GLN A 99 11.44 -3.33 9.83
C GLN A 99 10.20 -2.44 9.88
N VAL A 100 9.31 -2.52 8.89
CA VAL A 100 8.18 -1.57 8.78
C VAL A 100 7.24 -1.68 9.97
N ARG A 101 7.07 -2.87 10.56
CA ARG A 101 6.19 -3.07 11.71
C ARG A 101 6.67 -2.27 12.92
N GLU A 102 7.92 -2.45 13.33
CA GLU A 102 8.47 -1.79 14.52
C GLU A 102 8.48 -0.27 14.35
N LYS A 103 8.99 0.21 13.20
CA LYS A 103 8.99 1.64 12.85
C LYS A 103 7.58 2.24 12.85
N THR A 104 6.59 1.48 12.37
CA THR A 104 5.20 1.94 12.37
C THR A 104 4.67 2.05 13.79
N LEU A 105 4.93 1.07 14.67
CA LEU A 105 4.46 1.11 16.06
C LEU A 105 5.03 2.32 16.82
N GLU A 106 6.32 2.59 16.67
CA GLU A 106 6.95 3.79 17.27
C GLU A 106 6.26 5.09 16.83
N LEU A 107 5.93 5.20 15.53
CA LEU A 107 5.25 6.38 15.00
C LEU A 107 3.79 6.50 15.48
N TYR A 108 3.14 5.37 15.78
CA TYR A 108 1.80 5.38 16.35
C TYR A 108 1.78 5.94 17.78
N ASP A 109 2.79 5.62 18.59
CA ASP A 109 2.92 6.13 19.96
C ASP A 109 3.04 7.67 19.98
N ASP A 110 3.71 8.24 18.98
CA ASP A 110 3.86 9.68 18.79
C ASP A 110 2.69 10.34 18.00
N MET A 111 1.64 9.58 17.67
CA MET A 111 0.50 10.02 16.85
C MET A 111 0.90 10.51 15.43
N LEU A 112 2.04 10.07 14.91
CA LEU A 112 2.58 10.41 13.60
C LEU A 112 2.05 9.48 12.50
N PHE A 113 0.71 9.33 12.42
CA PHE A 113 0.05 8.39 11.50
C PHE A 113 0.40 8.60 10.03
N TYR A 114 0.55 9.86 9.59
CA TYR A 114 0.93 10.17 8.21
C TYR A 114 2.31 9.57 7.85
N LYS A 115 3.27 9.59 8.77
CA LYS A 115 4.60 8.97 8.58
C LYS A 115 4.53 7.45 8.59
N ALA A 116 3.70 6.87 9.47
CA ALA A 116 3.45 5.43 9.47
C ALA A 116 2.90 4.97 8.11
N ILE A 117 1.92 5.71 7.57
CA ILE A 117 1.36 5.44 6.24
C ILE A 117 2.42 5.61 5.14
N GLU A 118 3.29 6.61 5.23
CA GLU A 118 4.43 6.78 4.31
C GLU A 118 5.38 5.58 4.31
N GLY A 119 5.73 5.07 5.49
CA GLY A 119 6.55 3.87 5.64
C GLY A 119 5.91 2.65 4.97
N ILE A 120 4.63 2.41 5.24
CA ILE A 120 3.87 1.31 4.61
C ILE A 120 3.83 1.46 3.09
N LEU A 121 3.55 2.66 2.58
CA LEU A 121 3.52 2.91 1.13
C LEU A 121 4.89 2.77 0.47
N ALA A 122 5.98 3.07 1.18
CA ALA A 122 7.33 2.84 0.68
C ALA A 122 7.55 1.35 0.42
N VAL A 123 7.18 0.48 1.37
CA VAL A 123 7.25 -0.98 1.19
C VAL A 123 6.36 -1.45 0.04
N VAL A 124 5.14 -0.92 -0.08
CA VAL A 124 4.24 -1.25 -1.22
C VAL A 124 4.85 -0.83 -2.56
N LYS A 125 5.55 0.30 -2.60
CA LYS A 125 6.27 0.75 -3.81
C LYS A 125 7.43 -0.19 -4.13
N SER A 126 8.19 -0.64 -3.13
CA SER A 126 9.23 -1.65 -3.30
C SER A 126 8.64 -2.98 -3.80
N GLY A 127 7.49 -3.42 -3.27
CA GLY A 127 6.77 -4.60 -3.74
C GLY A 127 6.31 -4.49 -5.20
N ASN A 128 5.74 -3.34 -5.60
CA ASN A 128 5.43 -3.07 -7.01
C ASN A 128 6.69 -3.12 -7.90
N GLY A 129 7.81 -2.59 -7.40
CA GLY A 129 9.12 -2.63 -8.07
C GLY A 129 9.64 -4.05 -8.23
N PHE A 130 9.60 -4.85 -7.17
CA PHE A 130 9.95 -6.27 -7.18
C PHE A 130 9.10 -7.04 -8.19
N PHE A 131 7.77 -6.88 -8.15
CA PHE A 131 6.87 -7.53 -9.09
C PHE A 131 7.18 -7.14 -10.55
N GLN A 132 7.54 -5.88 -10.79
CA GLN A 132 7.94 -5.39 -12.11
C GLN A 132 9.28 -5.97 -12.57
N PHE A 133 10.24 -6.12 -11.65
CA PHE A 133 11.55 -6.72 -11.91
C PHE A 133 11.44 -8.22 -12.18
N ALA A 134 10.66 -8.94 -11.37
CA ALA A 134 10.48 -10.38 -11.45
C ALA A 134 9.69 -10.84 -12.69
N GLN A 135 8.87 -9.95 -13.26
CA GLN A 135 8.09 -10.19 -14.48
C GLN A 135 7.35 -11.55 -14.48
N PRO A 136 6.55 -11.88 -13.45
CA PRO A 136 5.96 -13.22 -13.30
C PRO A 136 5.09 -13.65 -14.49
N TRP A 137 4.55 -12.71 -15.27
CA TRP A 137 3.79 -13.00 -16.50
C TRP A 137 4.64 -13.54 -17.66
N LYS A 138 5.98 -13.49 -17.56
CA LYS A 138 6.91 -14.10 -18.52
C LYS A 138 7.48 -15.42 -18.03
N LEU A 139 7.29 -15.76 -16.76
CA LEU A 139 7.78 -17.00 -16.17
C LEU A 139 6.83 -18.15 -16.54
N ASN A 140 7.39 -19.35 -16.70
CA ASN A 140 6.60 -20.55 -16.86
C ASN A 140 5.83 -20.85 -15.56
N GLN A 141 4.60 -21.37 -15.68
CA GLN A 141 3.84 -21.79 -14.50
C GLN A 141 4.62 -22.84 -13.71
N GLY A 142 4.73 -22.65 -12.40
CA GLY A 142 5.53 -23.48 -11.51
C GLY A 142 5.86 -22.79 -10.19
N GLU A 143 6.74 -23.40 -9.41
CA GLU A 143 7.05 -22.95 -8.04
C GLU A 143 7.67 -21.55 -8.01
N LYS A 144 8.54 -21.21 -8.97
CA LYS A 144 9.18 -19.88 -9.05
C LYS A 144 8.16 -18.74 -9.16
N VAL A 145 7.07 -18.94 -9.91
CA VAL A 145 5.98 -17.94 -9.99
C VAL A 145 5.29 -17.82 -8.64
N CYS A 146 5.00 -18.95 -7.96
CA CYS A 146 4.34 -18.92 -6.67
C CYS A 146 5.14 -18.12 -5.62
N PHE A 147 6.46 -18.27 -5.59
CA PHE A 147 7.31 -17.52 -4.65
C PHE A 147 7.35 -16.02 -4.93
N VAL A 148 7.34 -15.62 -6.20
CA VAL A 148 7.26 -14.20 -6.59
C VAL A 148 5.91 -13.56 -6.22
N LEU A 149 4.83 -14.34 -6.19
CA LEU A 149 3.49 -13.83 -5.88
C LEU A 149 3.20 -13.72 -4.38
N VAL A 150 4.05 -14.31 -3.54
CA VAL A 150 3.91 -14.31 -2.07
C VAL A 150 4.58 -13.09 -1.44
N LEU A 151 5.66 -12.61 -2.05
CA LEU A 151 6.40 -11.41 -1.67
C LEU A 151 5.69 -10.13 -2.16
#